data_AF-A0A8B9VRW6-F1
#
_entry.id   AF-A0A8B9VRW6-F1
#
_cell.length_a   1.000
_cell.length_b   1.000
_cell.length_c   1.000
_cell.angle_alpha   90.00
_cell.angle_beta   90.00
_cell.angle_gamma   90.00
#
_symmetry.space_group_name_H-M   'P 1'
#
loop_
_entity.id
_entity.type
_entity.pdbx_description
1 polymer ?
#
loop_
_entity_poly.entity_id
_entity_poly.type
_entity_poly.pdbx_seq_one_letter_code
_entity_poly.pdbx_strand_id
1 'polypeptide(L)'
;MSWVDSRMSVHLLASLLLLISLQRLSVSQLMMDMALHSFDDQYLGCREQVMEELERGDYFHKEIAANKNYFSLWKKAQEALLKSPVGLLREMQESHAIVLMAYTMNSSLHSQLNWATSTAGSSPEQYRHNFSFKYFHFYLTTAIQIVKQWQSSKENMRKHKCYRVHRGVKDLHIEAMVGRRVRFGRFTSTSRLWNEAQKFGNETLFTVTTCLGAALQGFSYYTSEKEVLIPPYEVFIVKNFFRTEYGNRLYLHSVGNFSKYHCQLLEASRIKNSGSTASASAVLPGVVGVFLCLAKQ
;
A
#
# COMPACT_ATOMS: atom_id res chain seq x y z
N MET A 1 73.05 -11.23 -1.38
CA MET A 1 71.88 -10.34 -1.59
C MET A 1 70.76 -11.17 -2.16
N SER A 2 69.87 -11.63 -1.27
CA SER A 2 68.78 -12.54 -1.58
C SER A 2 67.69 -11.84 -2.38
N TRP A 3 67.33 -12.45 -3.50
CA TRP A 3 66.11 -12.19 -4.26
C TRP A 3 64.90 -12.49 -3.37
N VAL A 4 64.17 -11.44 -2.95
CA VAL A 4 62.87 -11.60 -2.29
C VAL A 4 61.77 -11.39 -3.34
N ASP A 5 61.41 -12.53 -3.93
CA ASP A 5 60.06 -13.02 -4.18
C ASP A 5 58.97 -12.01 -4.63
N SER A 6 58.87 -11.80 -5.94
CA SER A 6 57.74 -11.11 -6.58
C SER A 6 56.45 -11.95 -6.67
N ARG A 7 56.39 -13.18 -6.11
CA ARG A 7 55.19 -14.04 -6.19
C ARG A 7 54.08 -13.67 -5.21
N MET A 8 54.36 -12.92 -4.15
CA MET A 8 53.34 -12.56 -3.14
C MET A 8 52.33 -11.51 -3.63
N SER A 9 52.63 -10.75 -4.67
CA SER A 9 51.75 -9.67 -5.18
C SER A 9 50.59 -10.20 -6.03
N VAL A 10 50.81 -11.28 -6.79
CA VAL A 10 49.82 -11.81 -7.75
C VAL A 10 48.65 -12.50 -7.04
N HIS A 11 48.93 -13.21 -5.94
CA HIS A 11 47.88 -13.88 -5.16
C HIS A 11 47.00 -12.88 -4.39
N LEU A 12 47.58 -11.78 -3.89
CA LEU A 12 46.82 -10.71 -3.23
C LEU A 12 45.93 -9.96 -4.23
N LEU A 13 46.44 -9.65 -5.43
CA LEU A 13 45.66 -9.03 -6.50
C LEU A 13 44.55 -9.94 -7.03
N ALA A 14 44.84 -11.24 -7.20
CA ALA A 14 43.84 -12.23 -7.60
C ALA A 14 42.75 -12.40 -6.53
N SER A 15 43.12 -12.40 -5.24
CA SER A 15 42.17 -12.49 -4.12
C SER A 15 41.32 -11.22 -4.00
N LEU A 16 41.91 -10.04 -4.23
CA LEU A 16 41.20 -8.76 -4.25
C LEU A 16 40.24 -8.68 -5.45
N LEU A 17 40.63 -9.14 -6.64
CA LEU A 17 39.75 -9.27 -7.80
C LEU A 17 38.63 -10.30 -7.57
N LEU A 18 38.92 -11.40 -6.87
CA LEU A 18 37.91 -12.38 -6.47
C LEU A 18 36.92 -11.75 -5.48
N LEU A 19 37.39 -10.99 -4.49
CA LEU A 19 36.55 -10.26 -3.53
C LEU A 19 35.71 -9.15 -4.20
N ILE A 20 36.27 -8.42 -5.17
CA ILE A 20 35.55 -7.44 -6.00
C ILE A 20 34.52 -8.14 -6.90
N SER A 21 34.82 -9.35 -7.38
CA SER A 21 33.87 -10.18 -8.16
C SER A 21 32.78 -10.84 -7.30
N LEU A 22 33.04 -11.11 -6.02
CA LEU A 22 32.05 -11.55 -5.03
C LEU A 22 31.20 -10.39 -4.49
N GLN A 23 31.61 -9.13 -4.69
CA GLN A 23 30.77 -7.95 -4.56
C GLN A 23 29.91 -7.68 -5.81
N ARG A 24 29.65 -8.68 -6.66
CA ARG A 24 28.43 -8.62 -7.48
C ARG A 24 27.27 -8.53 -6.51
N LEU A 25 26.72 -7.31 -6.37
CA LEU A 25 25.48 -7.05 -5.65
C LEU A 25 24.54 -8.21 -5.93
N SER A 26 24.08 -8.90 -4.90
CA SER A 26 22.99 -9.86 -5.04
C SER A 26 21.77 -9.06 -5.51
N VAL A 27 21.63 -8.93 -6.82
CA VAL A 27 20.48 -8.32 -7.44
C VAL A 27 19.31 -9.21 -7.06
N SER A 28 18.43 -8.69 -6.20
CA SER A 28 17.22 -9.40 -5.81
C SER A 28 16.31 -9.49 -7.03
N GLN A 29 16.26 -10.67 -7.64
CA GLN A 29 15.34 -10.98 -8.71
C GLN A 29 13.97 -11.27 -8.10
N LEU A 30 12.96 -10.50 -8.49
CA LEU A 30 11.60 -10.63 -7.97
C LEU A 30 10.66 -11.04 -9.10
N MET A 31 10.00 -12.19 -8.98
CA MET A 31 8.95 -12.61 -9.90
C MET A 31 7.60 -12.02 -9.46
N MET A 32 6.88 -11.39 -10.38
CA MET A 32 5.50 -10.95 -10.12
C MET A 32 4.55 -12.14 -10.08
N ASP A 33 3.57 -12.08 -9.17
CA ASP A 33 2.49 -13.05 -9.01
C ASP A 33 1.15 -12.32 -8.79
N MET A 34 0.14 -13.04 -8.29
CA MET A 34 -1.18 -12.49 -7.95
C MET A 34 -1.23 -11.77 -6.60
N ALA A 35 -0.10 -11.64 -5.90
CA ALA A 35 0.06 -10.99 -4.60
C ALA A 35 -0.97 -11.45 -3.55
N LEU A 36 -1.06 -12.76 -3.33
CA LEU A 36 -2.09 -13.38 -2.47
C LEU A 36 -1.99 -13.00 -0.97
N HIS A 37 -0.88 -12.40 -0.56
CA HIS A 37 -0.64 -11.87 0.79
C HIS A 37 -1.03 -10.39 0.94
N SER A 38 -1.47 -9.75 -0.16
CA SER A 38 -1.93 -8.37 -0.15
C SER A 38 -3.25 -8.20 0.60
N PHE A 39 -3.33 -7.20 1.45
CA PHE A 39 -4.62 -6.68 1.91
C PHE A 39 -5.20 -5.79 0.82
N ASP A 40 -6.37 -6.16 0.32
CA ASP A 40 -6.89 -5.65 -0.96
C ASP A 40 -8.39 -5.34 -0.93
N ASP A 41 -8.91 -5.04 0.25
CA ASP A 41 -10.30 -4.72 0.48
C ASP A 41 -10.74 -3.52 -0.37
N GLN A 42 -11.84 -3.70 -1.11
CA GLN A 42 -12.44 -2.66 -1.95
C GLN A 42 -13.54 -1.87 -1.23
N TYR A 43 -14.00 -2.35 -0.06
CA TYR A 43 -15.07 -1.77 0.75
C TYR A 43 -16.40 -1.59 0.01
N LEU A 44 -16.64 -2.38 -1.04
CA LEU A 44 -17.88 -2.31 -1.82
C LEU A 44 -19.06 -2.71 -0.93
N GLY A 45 -20.12 -1.90 -0.92
CA GLY A 45 -21.34 -2.18 -0.13
C GLY A 45 -21.21 -1.95 1.38
N CYS A 46 -20.05 -1.52 1.90
CA CYS A 46 -19.86 -1.29 3.33
C CYS A 46 -19.11 0.00 3.69
N ARG A 47 -18.96 0.94 2.74
CA ARG A 47 -18.17 2.17 2.95
C ARG A 47 -18.68 2.98 4.14
N GLU A 48 -20.00 3.18 4.23
CA GLU A 48 -20.63 3.97 5.30
C GLU A 48 -20.41 3.33 6.67
N GLN A 49 -20.59 2.01 6.78
CA GLN A 49 -20.39 1.28 8.03
C GLN A 49 -18.92 1.27 8.45
N VAL A 50 -18.00 1.15 7.49
CA VAL A 50 -16.55 1.22 7.77
C VAL A 50 -16.16 2.63 8.22
N MET A 51 -16.72 3.68 7.61
CA MET A 51 -16.51 5.06 8.06
C MET A 51 -17.01 5.27 9.49
N GLU A 52 -18.21 4.79 9.79
CA GLU A 52 -18.79 4.89 11.13
C GLU A 52 -17.95 4.14 12.17
N GLU A 53 -17.42 2.97 11.83
CA GLU A 53 -16.49 2.22 12.70
C GLU A 53 -15.17 2.97 12.90
N LEU A 54 -14.63 3.61 11.85
CA LEU A 54 -13.41 4.41 11.92
C LEU A 54 -13.60 5.68 12.76
N GLU A 55 -14.79 6.28 12.75
CA GLU A 55 -15.14 7.47 13.54
C GLU A 55 -15.39 7.12 15.02
N ARG A 56 -16.05 5.99 15.30
CA ARG A 56 -16.26 5.50 16.68
C ARG A 56 -14.97 5.02 17.32
N GLY A 57 -14.08 4.41 16.54
CA GLY A 57 -12.84 3.83 17.00
C GLY A 57 -11.67 4.81 16.96
N ASP A 58 -10.65 4.53 17.78
CA ASP A 58 -9.44 5.36 17.83
C ASP A 58 -8.39 5.00 16.76
N TYR A 59 -8.83 4.69 15.53
CA TYR A 59 -7.93 4.15 14.50
C TYR A 59 -6.89 5.17 14.04
N PHE A 60 -7.31 6.42 13.83
CA PHE A 60 -6.42 7.48 13.36
C PHE A 60 -5.36 7.87 14.40
N HIS A 61 -5.72 8.02 15.68
CA HIS A 61 -4.71 8.35 16.69
C HIS A 61 -3.76 7.18 16.95
N LYS A 62 -4.22 5.93 16.88
CA LYS A 62 -3.33 4.76 16.92
C LYS A 62 -2.34 4.74 15.76
N GLU A 63 -2.80 5.09 14.57
CA GLU A 63 -1.95 5.24 13.39
C GLU A 63 -0.88 6.31 13.55
N ILE A 64 -1.26 7.47 14.09
CA ILE A 64 -0.34 8.56 14.43
C ILE A 64 0.66 8.11 15.50
N ALA A 65 0.19 7.48 16.57
CA ALA A 65 1.04 7.03 17.67
C ALA A 65 2.08 5.99 17.22
N ALA A 66 1.70 5.12 16.28
CA ALA A 66 2.60 4.13 15.70
C ALA A 66 3.64 4.73 14.73
N ASN A 67 3.43 5.95 14.23
CA ASN A 67 4.29 6.56 13.22
C ASN A 67 4.65 8.01 13.59
N LYS A 68 5.85 8.18 14.16
CA LYS A 68 6.37 9.45 14.72
C LYS A 68 6.20 10.70 13.82
N ASN A 69 6.20 10.53 12.50
CA ASN A 69 6.11 11.63 11.54
C ASN A 69 4.71 11.82 10.92
N TYR A 70 3.77 10.92 11.18
CA TYR A 70 2.47 10.89 10.49
C TYR A 70 1.65 12.14 10.81
N PHE A 71 1.56 12.55 12.07
CA PHE A 71 0.80 13.77 12.43
C PHE A 71 1.34 15.04 11.76
N SER A 72 2.66 15.21 11.75
CA SER A 72 3.30 16.35 11.06
C SER A 72 3.02 16.32 9.55
N LEU A 73 3.09 15.13 8.94
CA LEU A 73 2.78 14.93 7.54
C LEU A 73 1.31 15.22 7.22
N TRP A 74 0.38 14.78 8.08
CA TRP A 74 -1.06 15.05 7.93
C TRP A 74 -1.35 16.55 7.93
N LYS A 75 -0.77 17.30 8.87
CA LYS A 75 -0.91 18.78 8.91
C LYS A 75 -0.39 19.43 7.63
N LYS A 76 0.79 19.05 7.17
CA LYS A 76 1.35 19.56 5.90
C LYS A 76 0.48 19.22 4.70
N ALA A 77 -0.09 18.01 4.68
CA ALA A 77 -1.02 17.60 3.63
C ALA A 77 -2.31 18.43 3.64
N GLN A 78 -2.85 18.76 4.82
CA GLN A 78 -3.99 19.66 4.96
C GLN A 78 -3.66 21.08 4.46
N GLU A 79 -2.52 21.63 4.84
CA GLU A 79 -2.05 22.95 4.37
C GLU A 79 -1.82 22.98 2.85
N ALA A 80 -1.27 21.89 2.27
CA ALA A 80 -1.08 21.77 0.84
C ALA A 80 -2.42 21.66 0.09
N LEU A 81 -3.41 20.97 0.67
CA LEU A 81 -4.75 20.85 0.09
C LEU A 81 -5.46 22.20 0.00
N LEU A 82 -5.30 23.08 0.99
CA LEU A 82 -5.85 24.44 0.93
C LEU A 82 -5.30 25.27 -0.24
N LYS A 83 -4.10 24.93 -0.73
CA LYS A 83 -3.44 25.58 -1.87
C LYS A 83 -3.74 24.86 -3.20
N SER A 84 -4.48 23.75 -3.15
CA SER A 84 -4.77 22.97 -4.33
C SER A 84 -5.70 23.73 -5.28
N PRO A 85 -5.49 23.65 -6.60
CA PRO A 85 -6.38 24.26 -7.59
C PRO A 85 -7.73 23.53 -7.72
N VAL A 86 -7.93 22.40 -7.02
CA VAL A 86 -9.18 21.63 -7.05
C VAL A 86 -9.85 21.62 -5.68
N GLY A 87 -11.17 21.85 -5.68
CA GLY A 87 -12.01 21.62 -4.50
C GLY A 87 -12.31 20.13 -4.30
N LEU A 88 -12.95 19.82 -3.17
CA LEU A 88 -13.42 18.46 -2.89
C LEU A 88 -14.43 18.02 -3.95
N LEU A 89 -14.31 16.76 -4.36
CA LEU A 89 -15.27 16.13 -5.26
C LEU A 89 -16.56 15.79 -4.51
N ARG A 90 -17.67 15.64 -5.24
CA ARG A 90 -18.89 15.07 -4.68
C ARG A 90 -18.57 13.68 -4.11
N GLU A 91 -19.11 13.37 -2.93
CA GLU A 91 -18.86 12.13 -2.16
C GLU A 91 -17.49 12.07 -1.44
N MET A 92 -16.62 13.07 -1.63
CA MET A 92 -15.32 13.15 -0.96
C MET A 92 -15.41 13.89 0.37
N GLN A 93 -15.10 13.23 1.49
CA GLN A 93 -14.75 13.89 2.76
C GLN A 93 -13.32 14.46 2.72
N GLU A 94 -13.00 15.44 3.57
CA GLU A 94 -11.65 16.01 3.70
C GLU A 94 -10.56 14.94 3.88
N SER A 95 -10.80 13.94 4.71
CA SER A 95 -9.85 12.84 4.94
C SER A 95 -9.44 12.12 3.66
N HIS A 96 -10.35 11.93 2.69
CA HIS A 96 -10.01 11.35 1.39
C HIS A 96 -9.01 12.21 0.62
N ALA A 97 -9.18 13.53 0.62
CA ALA A 97 -8.28 14.43 -0.07
C ALA A 97 -6.93 14.57 0.66
N ILE A 98 -6.95 14.59 1.99
CA ILE A 98 -5.74 14.67 2.82
C ILE A 98 -4.89 13.39 2.64
N VAL A 99 -5.47 12.19 2.64
CA VAL A 99 -4.67 10.96 2.43
C VAL A 99 -4.06 10.89 1.04
N LEU A 100 -4.76 11.36 0.00
CA LEU A 100 -4.19 11.46 -1.35
C LEU A 100 -2.98 12.41 -1.33
N MET A 101 -3.15 13.60 -0.77
CA MET A 101 -2.08 14.58 -0.67
C MET A 101 -0.88 14.00 0.12
N ALA A 102 -1.12 13.44 1.31
CA ALA A 102 -0.10 12.87 2.17
C ALA A 102 0.65 11.69 1.52
N TYR A 103 -0.06 10.82 0.78
CA TYR A 103 0.53 9.68 0.09
C TYR A 103 1.56 10.10 -0.97
N THR A 104 1.30 11.22 -1.66
CA THR A 104 2.16 11.73 -2.75
C THR A 104 3.30 12.65 -2.27
N MET A 105 3.36 12.96 -0.98
CA MET A 105 4.43 13.77 -0.41
C MET A 105 5.73 12.97 -0.28
N ASN A 106 6.87 13.65 -0.39
CA ASN A 106 8.19 13.07 -0.14
C ASN A 106 8.34 12.70 1.35
N SER A 107 7.97 11.47 1.70
CA SER A 107 8.01 10.92 3.03
C SER A 107 8.08 9.38 2.98
N SER A 108 8.39 8.74 4.10
CA SER A 108 8.34 7.27 4.21
C SER A 108 6.93 6.69 4.34
N LEU A 109 5.88 7.52 4.37
CA LEU A 109 4.51 7.04 4.63
C LEU A 109 4.05 6.08 3.54
N HIS A 110 4.21 6.46 2.27
CA HIS A 110 3.77 5.62 1.15
C HIS A 110 4.52 4.28 1.13
N SER A 111 5.82 4.26 1.43
CA SER A 111 6.62 3.03 1.44
C SER A 111 6.22 2.11 2.59
N GLN A 112 5.99 2.65 3.79
CA GLN A 112 5.50 1.89 4.95
C GLN A 112 4.10 1.33 4.72
N LEU A 113 3.17 2.14 4.22
CA LEU A 113 1.82 1.70 3.85
C LEU A 113 1.89 0.58 2.81
N ASN A 114 2.65 0.77 1.74
CA ASN A 114 2.74 -0.18 0.64
C ASN A 114 3.37 -1.51 1.08
N TRP A 115 4.36 -1.47 1.99
CA TRP A 115 4.92 -2.67 2.61
C TRP A 115 3.89 -3.40 3.48
N ALA A 116 3.22 -2.68 4.39
CA ALA A 116 2.20 -3.25 5.26
C ALA A 116 1.04 -3.85 4.45
N THR A 117 0.58 -3.14 3.42
CA THR A 117 -0.48 -3.60 2.51
C THR A 117 -0.08 -4.88 1.79
N SER A 118 1.19 -5.03 1.39
CA SER A 118 1.65 -6.22 0.65
C SER A 118 1.69 -7.53 1.47
N THR A 119 1.57 -7.44 2.79
CA THR A 119 1.72 -8.61 3.69
C THR A 119 0.52 -8.82 4.62
N ALA A 120 -0.25 -7.76 4.91
CA ALA A 120 -1.35 -7.78 5.87
C ALA A 120 -2.50 -8.72 5.50
N GLY A 121 -2.64 -9.06 4.22
CA GLY A 121 -3.65 -9.98 3.72
C GLY A 121 -3.26 -11.46 3.78
N SER A 122 -2.19 -11.81 4.48
CA SER A 122 -1.81 -13.21 4.69
C SER A 122 -2.90 -13.99 5.44
N SER A 123 -3.48 -13.39 6.49
CA SER A 123 -4.61 -13.93 7.26
C SER A 123 -5.43 -12.81 7.92
N PRO A 124 -6.69 -13.07 8.32
CA PRO A 124 -7.46 -12.13 9.14
C PRO A 124 -6.73 -11.71 10.42
N GLU A 125 -5.96 -12.61 11.03
CA GLU A 125 -5.14 -12.34 12.23
C GLU A 125 -4.02 -11.36 11.92
N GLN A 126 -3.30 -11.56 10.81
CA GLN A 126 -2.25 -10.65 10.38
C GLN A 126 -2.82 -9.24 10.14
N TYR A 127 -3.98 -9.14 9.49
CA TYR A 127 -4.68 -7.86 9.34
C TYR A 127 -5.06 -7.24 10.70
N ARG A 128 -5.67 -8.03 11.58
CA ARG A 128 -6.19 -7.53 12.87
C ARG A 128 -5.08 -6.98 13.75
N HIS A 129 -3.99 -7.73 13.89
CA HIS A 129 -2.94 -7.44 14.86
C HIS A 129 -1.77 -6.63 14.29
N ASN A 130 -1.42 -6.79 13.01
CA ASN A 130 -0.18 -6.24 12.45
C ASN A 130 -0.39 -5.17 11.39
N PHE A 131 -1.63 -4.97 10.90
CA PHE A 131 -1.91 -3.89 9.96
C PHE A 131 -2.32 -2.61 10.69
N SER A 132 -1.36 -1.70 10.87
CA SER A 132 -1.62 -0.43 11.56
C SER A 132 -2.39 0.58 10.71
N PHE A 133 -2.34 0.51 9.38
CA PHE A 133 -2.88 1.54 8.46
C PHE A 133 -4.36 1.34 8.07
N LYS A 134 -5.22 0.96 9.01
CA LYS A 134 -6.65 0.68 8.74
C LYS A 134 -7.43 1.91 8.24
N TYR A 135 -7.25 3.06 8.88
CA TYR A 135 -7.83 4.35 8.51
C TYR A 135 -7.26 4.84 7.19
N PHE A 136 -5.93 4.92 7.06
CA PHE A 136 -5.31 5.44 5.83
C PHE A 136 -5.64 4.57 4.61
N HIS A 137 -5.58 3.24 4.74
CA HIS A 137 -5.90 2.32 3.64
C HIS A 137 -7.35 2.47 3.18
N PHE A 138 -8.30 2.57 4.12
CA PHE A 138 -9.70 2.78 3.78
C PHE A 138 -9.88 4.07 2.97
N TYR A 139 -9.48 5.21 3.53
CA TYR A 139 -9.67 6.51 2.88
C TYR A 139 -8.90 6.60 1.57
N LEU A 140 -7.71 6.01 1.45
CA LEU A 140 -6.95 6.04 0.20
C LEU A 140 -7.65 5.19 -0.87
N THR A 141 -8.15 4.01 -0.50
CA THR A 141 -8.88 3.13 -1.41
C THR A 141 -10.14 3.79 -1.95
N THR A 142 -10.98 4.33 -1.07
CA THR A 142 -12.23 4.97 -1.46
C THR A 142 -11.99 6.30 -2.18
N ALA A 143 -10.92 7.04 -1.84
CA ALA A 143 -10.54 8.27 -2.56
C ALA A 143 -10.19 7.98 -4.03
N ILE A 144 -9.40 6.93 -4.30
CA ILE A 144 -9.10 6.49 -5.68
C ILE A 144 -10.40 6.16 -6.43
N GLN A 145 -11.33 5.45 -5.79
CA GLN A 145 -12.62 5.09 -6.38
C GLN A 145 -13.47 6.33 -6.70
N ILE A 146 -13.55 7.31 -5.79
CA ILE A 146 -14.29 8.57 -5.98
C ILE A 146 -13.69 9.37 -7.12
N VAL A 147 -12.37 9.59 -7.13
CA VAL A 147 -11.68 10.32 -8.20
C VAL A 147 -11.89 9.62 -9.55
N LYS A 148 -11.80 8.30 -9.58
CA LYS A 148 -12.01 7.52 -10.81
C LYS A 148 -13.45 7.62 -11.33
N GLN A 149 -14.43 7.56 -10.45
CA GLN A 149 -15.84 7.71 -10.80
C GLN A 149 -16.11 9.11 -11.38
N TRP A 150 -15.61 10.15 -10.72
CA TRP A 150 -15.73 11.52 -11.20
C TRP A 150 -15.10 11.71 -12.58
N GLN A 151 -13.90 11.15 -12.80
CA GLN A 151 -13.21 11.18 -14.10
C GLN A 151 -14.03 10.51 -15.22
N SER A 152 -14.71 9.41 -14.89
CA SER A 152 -15.56 8.69 -15.84
C SER A 152 -16.85 9.47 -16.14
N SER A 153 -17.40 10.18 -15.15
CA SER A 153 -18.63 10.97 -15.31
C SER A 153 -18.46 12.23 -16.18
N LYS A 154 -17.29 12.87 -16.14
CA LYS A 154 -17.04 14.12 -16.88
C LYS A 154 -16.95 13.95 -18.40
N GLU A 155 -16.61 12.77 -18.88
CA GLU A 155 -16.21 12.58 -20.29
C GLU A 155 -17.34 12.00 -21.17
N ASN A 156 -18.58 11.89 -20.69
CA ASN A 156 -19.73 11.31 -21.42
C ASN A 156 -19.43 9.95 -22.09
N MET A 157 -18.40 9.24 -21.62
CA MET A 157 -17.95 8.00 -22.24
C MET A 157 -18.68 6.83 -21.62
N ARG A 158 -19.41 6.08 -22.44
CA ARG A 158 -19.98 4.75 -22.08
C ARG A 158 -18.90 3.71 -21.71
N LYS A 159 -17.60 4.04 -21.85
CA LYS A 159 -16.46 3.19 -21.48
C LYS A 159 -15.64 3.82 -20.36
N HIS A 160 -15.30 3.00 -19.37
CA HIS A 160 -14.37 3.35 -18.29
C HIS A 160 -13.03 3.80 -18.88
N LYS A 161 -12.58 5.01 -18.53
CA LYS A 161 -11.33 5.57 -19.03
C LYS A 161 -10.13 4.79 -18.49
N CYS A 162 -9.30 4.23 -19.37
CA CYS A 162 -8.02 3.65 -18.98
C CYS A 162 -6.86 4.63 -19.25
N TYR A 163 -5.80 4.56 -18.45
CA TYR A 163 -4.59 5.37 -18.60
C TYR A 163 -3.42 4.48 -19.00
N ARG A 164 -2.62 4.95 -19.98
CA ARG A 164 -1.27 4.44 -20.19
C ARG A 164 -0.32 5.21 -19.28
N VAL A 165 0.41 4.48 -18.45
CA VAL A 165 1.25 5.03 -17.38
C VAL A 165 2.55 4.24 -17.24
N HIS A 166 3.50 4.82 -16.52
CA HIS A 166 4.86 4.34 -16.40
C HIS A 166 5.32 4.34 -14.95
N ARG A 167 6.16 3.37 -14.59
CA ARG A 167 6.79 3.31 -13.26
C ARG A 167 8.20 2.77 -13.37
N GLY A 168 9.17 3.59 -12.99
CA GLY A 168 10.54 3.15 -12.74
C GLY A 168 10.66 2.54 -11.34
N VAL A 169 11.49 1.53 -11.21
CA VAL A 169 11.83 0.89 -9.95
C VAL A 169 13.35 0.81 -9.85
N LYS A 170 13.88 1.36 -8.75
CA LYS A 170 15.29 1.32 -8.40
C LYS A 170 15.66 0.00 -7.72
N ASP A 171 16.90 -0.45 -7.91
CA ASP A 171 17.55 -1.54 -7.17
C ASP A 171 16.92 -2.94 -7.33
N LEU A 172 15.82 -3.09 -8.09
CA LEU A 172 15.10 -4.35 -8.26
C LEU A 172 14.93 -4.71 -9.74
N HIS A 173 15.30 -5.94 -10.07
CA HIS A 173 15.04 -6.54 -11.38
C HIS A 173 13.81 -7.42 -11.27
N ILE A 174 12.66 -6.81 -11.53
CA ILE A 174 11.35 -7.47 -11.45
C ILE A 174 11.08 -8.14 -12.79
N GLU A 175 10.55 -9.35 -12.73
CA GLU A 175 10.26 -10.19 -13.86
C GLU A 175 8.83 -10.69 -13.80
N ALA A 176 8.27 -11.05 -14.96
CA ALA A 176 6.95 -11.66 -15.01
C ALA A 176 6.84 -12.56 -16.25
N MET A 177 6.08 -13.65 -16.12
CA MET A 177 5.82 -14.56 -17.23
C MET A 177 4.75 -13.96 -18.16
N VAL A 178 5.07 -13.83 -19.44
CA VAL A 178 4.11 -13.38 -20.47
C VAL A 178 2.87 -14.27 -20.47
N GLY A 179 1.69 -13.66 -20.58
CA GLY A 179 0.40 -14.36 -20.55
C GLY A 179 -0.09 -14.75 -19.14
N ARG A 180 0.67 -14.50 -18.07
CA ARG A 180 0.19 -14.67 -16.70
C ARG A 180 -0.57 -13.44 -16.19
N ARG A 181 -1.53 -13.71 -15.31
CA ARG A 181 -2.18 -12.66 -14.51
C ARG A 181 -1.30 -12.32 -13.32
N VAL A 182 -1.14 -11.03 -13.05
CA VAL A 182 -0.33 -10.49 -11.96
C VAL A 182 -1.04 -9.32 -11.29
N ARG A 183 -0.64 -9.01 -10.06
CA ARG A 183 -1.08 -7.84 -9.30
C ARG A 183 0.13 -7.19 -8.63
N PHE A 184 0.05 -5.89 -8.37
CA PHE A 184 1.05 -5.21 -7.54
C PHE A 184 0.88 -5.50 -6.04
N GLY A 185 -0.36 -5.79 -5.60
CA GLY A 185 -0.67 -6.11 -4.20
C GLY A 185 -0.44 -4.96 -3.21
N ARG A 186 -0.32 -3.74 -3.72
CA ARG A 186 -0.12 -2.50 -2.95
C ARG A 186 -0.53 -1.31 -3.80
N PHE A 187 -0.71 -0.15 -3.20
CA PHE A 187 -0.90 1.07 -3.97
C PHE A 187 0.35 1.34 -4.82
N THR A 188 0.14 1.63 -6.09
CA THR A 188 1.25 1.74 -7.05
C THR A 188 1.20 3.08 -7.74
N SER A 189 2.11 3.98 -7.33
CA SER A 189 2.31 5.26 -7.99
C SER A 189 2.92 5.05 -9.37
N THR A 190 2.30 5.68 -10.37
CA THR A 190 2.75 5.67 -11.75
C THR A 190 2.63 7.08 -12.32
N SER A 191 3.39 7.40 -13.36
CA SER A 191 3.28 8.68 -14.07
C SER A 191 2.72 8.48 -15.47
N ARG A 192 1.93 9.43 -15.95
CA ARG A 192 1.59 9.52 -17.38
C ARG A 192 2.77 9.95 -18.25
N LEU A 193 3.84 10.42 -17.63
CA LEU A 193 5.05 10.90 -18.29
C LEU A 193 6.18 9.87 -18.09
N TRP A 194 6.70 9.36 -19.20
CA TRP A 194 7.76 8.36 -19.19
C TRP A 194 9.02 8.84 -18.46
N ASN A 195 9.45 10.07 -18.76
CA ASN A 195 10.63 10.70 -18.19
C ASN A 195 10.50 10.93 -16.67
N GLU A 196 9.31 11.28 -16.17
CA GLU A 196 9.07 11.39 -14.72
C GLU A 196 9.18 10.03 -14.04
N ALA A 197 8.62 8.98 -14.64
CA ALA A 197 8.72 7.62 -14.09
C ALA A 197 10.16 7.12 -13.98
N GLN A 198 11.03 7.45 -14.94
CA GLN A 198 12.44 7.02 -14.94
C GLN A 198 13.27 7.65 -13.82
N LYS A 199 12.86 8.80 -13.27
CA LYS A 199 13.54 9.43 -12.11
C LYS A 199 13.53 8.53 -10.87
N PHE A 200 12.57 7.60 -10.79
CA PHE A 200 12.40 6.66 -9.68
C PHE A 200 13.17 5.34 -9.86
N GLY A 201 13.89 5.17 -10.97
CA GLY A 201 14.70 3.98 -11.27
C GLY A 201 14.54 3.50 -12.70
N ASN A 202 15.49 2.70 -13.17
CA ASN A 202 15.54 2.19 -14.55
C ASN A 202 15.84 0.69 -14.64
N GLU A 203 16.16 0.06 -13.52
CA GLU A 203 16.45 -1.37 -13.34
C GLU A 203 15.22 -2.21 -13.69
N THR A 204 14.03 -1.73 -13.34
CA THR A 204 12.78 -2.17 -13.97
C THR A 204 11.94 -0.98 -14.37
N LEU A 205 11.44 -0.98 -15.60
CA LEU A 205 10.51 0.02 -16.10
C LEU A 205 9.21 -0.64 -16.57
N PHE A 206 8.12 -0.27 -15.92
CA PHE A 206 6.78 -0.70 -16.26
C PHE A 206 6.12 0.25 -17.24
N THR A 207 5.43 -0.30 -18.21
CA THR A 207 4.39 0.36 -18.99
C THR A 207 3.07 -0.33 -18.70
N VAL A 208 2.15 0.37 -18.07
CA VAL A 208 0.89 -0.20 -17.59
C VAL A 208 -0.26 0.50 -18.30
N THR A 209 -1.23 -0.29 -18.79
CA THR A 209 -2.56 0.22 -19.13
C THR A 209 -3.47 -0.10 -17.96
N THR A 210 -3.76 0.90 -17.12
CA THR A 210 -4.61 0.77 -15.92
C THR A 210 -6.00 1.31 -16.21
N CYS A 211 -7.03 0.58 -15.80
CA CYS A 211 -8.43 0.97 -15.91
C CYS A 211 -9.05 1.30 -14.56
N LEU A 212 -8.44 0.91 -13.44
CA LEU A 212 -8.91 1.25 -12.09
C LEU A 212 -8.08 2.36 -11.42
N GLY A 213 -6.90 2.67 -11.96
CA GLY A 213 -6.08 3.78 -11.50
C GLY A 213 -6.76 5.13 -11.74
N ALA A 214 -6.55 6.04 -10.79
CA ALA A 214 -7.10 7.38 -10.77
C ALA A 214 -5.99 8.42 -10.97
N ALA A 215 -6.18 9.37 -11.90
CA ALA A 215 -5.22 10.46 -12.07
C ALA A 215 -5.40 11.50 -10.96
N LEU A 216 -4.37 11.78 -10.18
CA LEU A 216 -4.47 12.61 -8.97
C LEU A 216 -4.39 14.13 -9.26
N GLN A 217 -4.93 14.58 -10.40
CA GLN A 217 -4.81 15.96 -10.89
C GLN A 217 -5.35 16.98 -9.88
N GLY A 218 -4.47 17.57 -9.06
CA GLY A 218 -4.80 18.48 -7.95
C GLY A 218 -4.91 17.84 -6.57
N PHE A 219 -4.95 16.50 -6.49
CA PHE A 219 -4.88 15.76 -5.22
C PHE A 219 -3.50 15.15 -4.96
N SER A 220 -2.50 15.50 -5.77
CA SER A 220 -1.10 15.15 -5.58
C SER A 220 -0.29 16.39 -5.21
N TYR A 221 0.64 16.24 -4.27
CA TYR A 221 1.56 17.28 -3.83
C TYR A 221 2.48 17.72 -4.98
N TYR A 222 2.92 16.78 -5.83
CA TYR A 222 3.76 17.03 -6.99
C TYR A 222 2.94 16.94 -8.29
N THR A 223 2.15 17.97 -8.58
CA THR A 223 1.29 18.00 -9.79
C THR A 223 2.05 17.89 -11.12
N SER A 224 3.35 18.15 -11.13
CA SER A 224 4.25 17.95 -12.28
C SER A 224 4.46 16.47 -12.63
N GLU A 225 4.37 15.56 -11.66
CA GLU A 225 4.59 14.12 -11.86
C GLU A 225 3.46 13.45 -12.64
N LYS A 226 2.31 14.14 -12.83
CA LYS A 226 1.13 13.62 -13.52
C LYS A 226 0.75 12.21 -13.03
N GLU A 227 0.75 12.06 -11.71
CA GLU A 227 0.58 10.79 -11.04
C GLU A 227 -0.80 10.17 -11.32
N VAL A 228 -0.78 8.87 -11.59
CA VAL A 228 -1.94 7.98 -11.59
C VAL A 228 -1.67 6.92 -10.53
N LEU A 229 -2.54 6.86 -9.54
CA LEU A 229 -2.42 5.91 -8.44
C LEU A 229 -3.27 4.67 -8.73
N ILE A 230 -2.61 3.52 -8.79
CA ILE A 230 -3.25 2.21 -9.05
C ILE A 230 -3.57 1.55 -7.70
N PRO A 231 -4.82 1.09 -7.48
CA PRO A 231 -5.19 0.39 -6.25
C PRO A 231 -4.62 -1.05 -6.17
N PRO A 232 -4.51 -1.64 -4.97
CA PRO A 232 -3.88 -2.95 -4.78
C PRO A 232 -4.62 -4.13 -5.45
N TYR A 233 -5.91 -3.98 -5.73
CA TYR A 233 -6.81 -5.02 -6.26
C TYR A 233 -6.87 -5.10 -7.79
N GLU A 234 -6.23 -4.19 -8.54
CA GLU A 234 -6.26 -4.26 -10.00
C GLU A 234 -5.41 -5.43 -10.54
N VAL A 235 -6.01 -6.24 -11.42
CA VAL A 235 -5.40 -7.41 -12.05
C VAL A 235 -4.94 -7.05 -13.44
N PHE A 236 -3.71 -7.46 -13.77
CA PHE A 236 -3.10 -7.22 -15.07
C PHE A 236 -2.72 -8.53 -15.75
N ILE A 237 -2.84 -8.58 -17.08
CA ILE A 237 -2.16 -9.58 -17.90
C ILE A 237 -0.79 -9.04 -18.30
N VAL A 238 0.24 -9.88 -18.18
CA VAL A 238 1.58 -9.58 -18.69
C VAL A 238 1.55 -9.70 -20.21
N LYS A 239 1.62 -8.58 -20.91
CA LYS A 239 1.62 -8.55 -22.37
C LYS A 239 2.98 -8.89 -22.95
N ASN A 240 4.03 -8.25 -22.45
CA ASN A 240 5.41 -8.45 -22.89
C ASN A 240 6.37 -8.31 -21.70
N PHE A 241 7.50 -9.01 -21.78
CA PHE A 241 8.63 -8.88 -20.87
C PHE A 241 9.93 -8.94 -21.67
N PHE A 242 10.84 -8.01 -21.42
CA PHE A 242 12.17 -8.00 -22.03
C PHE A 242 13.22 -7.78 -20.96
N ARG A 243 14.26 -8.62 -20.95
CA ARG A 243 15.52 -8.32 -20.27
C ARG A 243 16.39 -7.53 -21.24
N THR A 244 16.87 -6.37 -20.84
CA THR A 244 17.79 -5.54 -21.63
C THR A 244 19.06 -5.29 -20.83
N GLU A 245 20.13 -4.84 -21.51
CA GLU A 245 21.36 -4.39 -20.82
C GLU A 245 21.11 -3.21 -19.87
N TYR A 246 20.04 -2.45 -20.09
CA TYR A 246 19.65 -1.28 -19.30
C TYR A 246 18.54 -1.59 -18.28
N GLY A 247 18.28 -2.86 -17.97
CA GLY A 247 17.26 -3.32 -17.03
C GLY A 247 16.05 -3.98 -17.69
N ASN A 248 15.08 -4.38 -16.86
CA ASN A 248 13.88 -5.09 -17.27
C ASN A 248 12.80 -4.13 -17.79
N ARG A 249 12.05 -4.56 -18.81
CA ARG A 249 10.91 -3.83 -19.38
C ARG A 249 9.66 -4.71 -19.30
N LEU A 250 8.64 -4.24 -18.59
CA LEU A 250 7.39 -4.97 -18.35
C LEU A 250 6.20 -4.20 -18.91
N TYR A 251 5.35 -4.88 -19.69
CA TYR A 251 4.14 -4.32 -20.26
C TYR A 251 2.93 -5.02 -19.69
N LEU A 252 2.10 -4.27 -18.98
CA LEU A 252 0.94 -4.79 -18.26
C LEU A 252 -0.35 -4.17 -18.81
N HIS A 253 -1.41 -4.96 -18.92
CA HIS A 253 -2.73 -4.48 -19.34
C HIS A 253 -3.78 -4.93 -18.33
N SER A 254 -4.56 -4.00 -17.80
CA SER A 254 -5.69 -4.27 -16.90
C SER A 254 -6.67 -5.27 -17.51
N VAL A 255 -7.10 -6.25 -16.72
CA VAL A 255 -8.08 -7.28 -17.09
C VAL A 255 -9.16 -7.48 -16.03
N GLY A 256 -9.27 -6.55 -15.07
CA GLY A 256 -10.29 -6.58 -14.02
C GLY A 256 -9.71 -6.29 -12.63
N ASN A 257 -10.43 -6.74 -11.60
CA ASN A 257 -9.97 -6.69 -10.21
C ASN A 257 -10.11 -8.07 -9.55
N PHE A 258 -9.45 -8.19 -8.40
CA PHE A 258 -9.61 -9.31 -7.49
C PHE A 258 -9.31 -8.81 -6.08
N SER A 259 -10.17 -9.18 -5.13
CA SER A 259 -9.96 -8.96 -3.70
C SER A 259 -10.20 -10.25 -2.95
N LYS A 260 -9.27 -10.60 -2.07
CA LYS A 260 -9.45 -11.67 -1.09
C LYS A 260 -10.32 -11.20 0.07
N TYR A 261 -10.25 -9.91 0.41
CA TYR A 261 -10.94 -9.32 1.55
C TYR A 261 -12.14 -8.48 1.14
N HIS A 262 -13.16 -8.48 2.00
CA HIS A 262 -14.37 -7.70 1.82
C HIS A 262 -14.87 -7.19 3.17
N CYS A 263 -14.76 -5.88 3.41
CA CYS A 263 -15.23 -5.23 4.64
C CYS A 263 -14.58 -5.80 5.92
N GLN A 264 -13.30 -6.20 5.84
CA GLN A 264 -12.60 -6.97 6.87
C GLN A 264 -12.51 -6.22 8.21
N LEU A 265 -12.53 -4.88 8.18
CA LEU A 265 -12.54 -4.07 9.39
C LEU A 265 -13.74 -4.40 10.28
N LEU A 266 -14.94 -4.49 9.67
CA LEU A 266 -16.18 -4.74 10.40
C LEU A 266 -16.21 -6.14 11.02
N GLU A 267 -15.70 -7.14 10.30
CA GLU A 267 -15.54 -8.48 10.83
C GLU A 267 -14.57 -8.51 12.02
N ALA A 268 -13.43 -7.82 11.91
CA ALA A 268 -12.44 -7.74 12.98
C ALA A 268 -13.01 -7.05 14.23
N SER A 269 -13.82 -5.99 14.05
CA SER A 269 -14.47 -5.28 15.15
C SER A 269 -15.55 -6.13 15.84
N ARG A 270 -16.35 -6.90 15.08
CA ARG A 270 -17.35 -7.82 15.66
C ARG A 270 -16.69 -8.87 16.56
N ILE A 271 -15.60 -9.49 16.12
CA ILE A 271 -14.86 -10.51 16.90
C ILE A 271 -14.33 -9.91 18.21
N LYS A 272 -13.79 -8.69 18.15
CA LYS A 272 -13.29 -7.98 19.34
C LYS A 272 -14.41 -7.70 20.35
N ASN A 273 -15.60 -7.34 19.88
CA ASN A 273 -16.75 -7.08 20.74
C ASN A 273 -17.27 -8.38 21.37
N SER A 274 -17.34 -9.48 20.62
CA SER A 274 -17.75 -10.79 21.18
C SER A 274 -16.77 -11.34 22.22
N GLY A 275 -15.47 -11.11 22.05
CA GLY A 275 -14.46 -11.50 23.04
C GLY A 275 -14.58 -10.68 24.34
N SER A 276 -14.87 -9.38 24.22
CA SER A 276 -15.08 -8.50 25.38
C SER A 276 -16.33 -8.89 26.19
N THR A 277 -17.42 -9.31 25.54
CA THR A 277 -18.64 -9.78 26.22
C THR A 277 -18.46 -11.12 26.91
N ALA A 278 -17.62 -12.01 26.36
CA ALA A 278 -17.31 -13.30 27.00
C ALA A 278 -16.47 -13.13 28.28
N SER A 279 -15.54 -12.18 28.30
CA SER A 279 -14.75 -11.86 29.51
C SER A 279 -15.54 -11.12 30.59
N ALA A 280 -16.63 -10.42 30.25
CA ALA A 280 -17.50 -9.76 31.23
C ALA A 280 -18.50 -10.70 31.92
N SER A 281 -18.66 -11.94 31.45
CA SER A 281 -19.66 -12.90 31.95
C SER A 281 -19.14 -13.86 33.03
N ALA A 282 -17.91 -13.66 33.53
CA ALA A 282 -17.32 -14.47 34.60
C ALA A 282 -17.28 -13.71 35.94
N VAL A 283 -18.44 -13.25 36.42
CA VAL A 283 -18.65 -12.95 37.84
C VAL A 283 -19.80 -13.82 38.32
N LEU A 284 -19.46 -14.99 38.88
CA LEU A 284 -20.39 -15.81 39.62
C LEU A 284 -20.78 -15.06 40.92
N PRO A 285 -22.07 -14.81 41.19
CA PRO A 285 -22.49 -14.32 42.50
C PRO A 285 -22.45 -15.49 43.50
N GLY A 286 -21.32 -15.64 44.17
CA GLY A 286 -21.13 -16.58 45.26
C GLY A 286 -21.72 -16.07 46.57
N VAL A 287 -23.00 -16.38 46.79
CA VAL A 287 -23.68 -16.65 48.07
C VAL A 287 -23.57 -15.56 49.17
N VAL A 288 -24.63 -14.75 49.27
CA VAL A 288 -25.05 -14.11 50.51
C VAL A 288 -25.63 -15.20 51.42
N GLY A 289 -24.86 -15.63 52.40
CA GLY A 289 -25.31 -16.50 53.49
C GLY A 289 -25.69 -15.66 54.71
N VAL A 290 -26.98 -15.38 54.86
CA VAL A 290 -27.58 -14.86 56.09
C VAL A 290 -27.51 -15.93 57.17
N PHE A 291 -26.94 -15.60 58.33
CA PHE A 291 -27.27 -16.28 59.58
C PHE A 291 -27.57 -15.24 60.66
N LEU A 292 -28.86 -15.16 60.99
CA LEU A 292 -29.44 -14.49 62.15
C LEU A 292 -29.24 -15.33 63.42
N CYS A 293 -28.91 -14.62 64.50
CA CYS A 293 -29.25 -14.84 65.91
C CYS A 293 -29.10 -16.23 66.56
N LEU A 294 -28.42 -16.25 67.72
CA LEU A 294 -29.02 -16.71 68.98
C LEU A 294 -28.29 -16.10 70.18
N ALA A 295 -29.07 -15.77 71.21
CA ALA A 295 -28.72 -15.04 72.42
C ALA A 295 -28.49 -15.96 73.63
N LYS A 296 -28.04 -15.33 74.74
CA LYS A 296 -27.87 -15.80 76.14
C LYS A 296 -26.58 -16.59 76.38
N GLN A 297 -25.78 -16.32 77.42
CA GLN A 297 -26.06 -15.76 78.74
C GLN A 297 -24.79 -15.10 79.31
#